data_AF-A0A432QQ65-F1
#
_entry.id   AF-A0A432QQ65-F1
#
_cell.length_a   1.000
_cell.length_b   1.000
_cell.length_c   1.000
_cell.angle_alpha   90.00
_cell.angle_beta   90.00
_cell.angle_gamma   90.00
#
_symmetry.space_group_name_H-M   'P 1'
#
loop_
_entity.id
_entity.type
_entity.pdbx_description
1 polymer ?
#
loop_
_entity_poly.entity_id
_entity_poly.type
_entity_poly.pdbx_seq_one_letter_code
_entity_poly.pdbx_strand_id
1 'polypeptide(L)'
;MSRLWTILTIFLGAVVIVSLAILFIFYRPSIVTKHIVKEESKRVERERVLENRVEETMNETVKTETMMTENKEEDISSSSSDLNQELEERLKSLEKVVPNFFVKIQEGIIYHPALLFKVYGTAKGTSIHILTFSSMEWKFIKTFLSRRKVFSEPDRVFFCSGGVVDVNYVIKGIWPPEIPRGSVDSVGLLVIPEEKGTLRFANFDGNCTENGFVFNPGGEFAGICFGGKFIDYSALYSEIPDKCQLIYEKGEGNDGDIQSKN
;
A
#
# COMPACT_ATOMS: atom_id res chain seq x y z
N MET A 1 -30.55 -7.80 52.59
CA MET A 1 -30.52 -7.55 51.14
C MET A 1 -31.66 -8.33 50.51
N SER A 2 -32.52 -7.66 49.73
CA SER A 2 -33.81 -8.19 49.30
C SER A 2 -33.66 -9.29 48.26
N ARG A 3 -34.49 -10.34 48.32
CA ARG A 3 -34.56 -11.44 47.35
C ARG A 3 -34.62 -10.97 45.89
N LEU A 4 -35.14 -9.76 45.68
CA LEU A 4 -35.25 -9.11 44.38
C LEU A 4 -33.88 -8.78 43.76
N TRP A 5 -32.90 -8.39 44.58
CA TRP A 5 -31.53 -8.13 44.13
C TRP A 5 -30.83 -9.40 43.67
N THR A 6 -31.03 -10.50 44.42
CA THR A 6 -30.48 -11.81 44.08
C THR A 6 -31.04 -12.33 42.75
N ILE A 7 -32.36 -12.19 42.54
CA ILE A 7 -33.02 -12.59 41.28
C ILE A 7 -32.49 -11.74 40.11
N LEU A 8 -32.33 -10.42 40.30
CA LEU A 8 -31.82 -9.53 39.27
C LEU A 8 -30.38 -9.88 38.86
N THR A 9 -29.50 -10.18 39.83
CA THR A 9 -28.12 -10.58 39.55
C THR A 9 -28.03 -11.93 38.83
N ILE A 10 -28.89 -12.89 39.17
CA ILE A 10 -28.94 -14.18 38.49
C ILE A 10 -29.42 -14.00 37.04
N PHE A 11 -30.44 -13.17 36.83
CA PHE A 11 -30.99 -12.91 35.50
C PHE A 11 -29.98 -12.19 34.59
N LEU A 12 -29.34 -11.12 35.08
CA LEU A 12 -28.30 -10.40 34.33
C LEU A 12 -27.09 -11.29 34.04
N GLY A 13 -26.66 -12.11 35.00
CA GLY A 13 -25.59 -13.08 34.81
C GLY A 13 -25.92 -14.10 33.71
N ALA A 14 -27.13 -14.65 33.71
CA ALA A 14 -27.59 -15.58 32.69
C ALA A 14 -27.63 -14.93 31.29
N VAL A 15 -28.14 -13.70 31.18
CA VAL A 15 -28.20 -12.97 29.91
C VAL A 15 -26.81 -12.72 29.32
N VAL A 16 -25.84 -12.34 30.16
CA VAL A 16 -24.45 -12.11 29.72
C VAL A 16 -23.80 -13.41 29.24
N ILE A 17 -23.98 -14.51 29.98
CA ILE A 17 -23.42 -15.82 29.61
C ILE A 17 -24.02 -16.32 28.30
N VAL A 18 -25.35 -16.23 28.15
CA VAL A 18 -26.04 -16.65 26.91
C VAL A 18 -25.61 -15.78 25.73
N SER A 19 -25.48 -14.47 25.92
CA SER A 19 -25.03 -13.55 24.86
C SER A 19 -23.60 -13.82 24.42
N LEU A 20 -22.69 -14.10 25.37
CA LEU A 20 -21.31 -14.49 25.08
C LEU A 20 -21.23 -15.86 24.40
N ALA A 21 -22.05 -16.83 24.82
CA ALA A 21 -22.10 -18.15 24.19
C ALA A 21 -22.62 -18.07 22.75
N ILE A 22 -23.64 -17.24 22.50
CA ILE A 22 -24.13 -16.95 21.13
C ILE A 22 -23.03 -16.29 20.31
N LEU A 23 -22.36 -15.26 20.84
CA LEU A 23 -21.19 -14.65 20.19
C LEU A 23 -20.12 -15.69 19.86
N PHE A 24 -19.81 -16.63 20.76
CA PHE A 24 -18.82 -17.69 20.52
C PHE A 24 -19.25 -18.71 19.45
N ILE A 25 -20.54 -19.05 19.38
CA ILE A 25 -21.09 -19.95 18.37
C ILE A 25 -21.06 -19.29 16.97
N PHE A 26 -21.40 -18.00 16.89
CA PHE A 26 -21.35 -17.24 15.63
C PHE A 26 -19.93 -16.76 15.27
N TYR A 27 -19.04 -16.64 16.24
CA TYR A 27 -17.61 -16.34 16.04
C TYR A 27 -16.83 -17.64 15.84
N ARG A 28 -17.06 -18.32 14.71
CA ARG A 28 -16.15 -19.37 14.23
C ARG A 28 -14.98 -18.74 13.47
N PRO A 29 -13.73 -18.79 13.96
CA PRO A 29 -12.57 -18.45 13.17
C PRO A 29 -12.22 -19.65 12.28
N SER A 30 -13.04 -19.97 11.27
CA SER A 30 -12.81 -21.17 10.45
C SER A 30 -12.89 -20.97 8.94
N ILE A 31 -12.84 -19.72 8.45
CA ILE A 31 -12.82 -19.44 7.00
C ILE A 31 -11.47 -18.82 6.56
N VAL A 32 -10.73 -18.15 7.45
CA VAL A 32 -9.47 -17.47 7.08
C VAL A 32 -8.22 -18.32 7.33
N THR A 33 -8.20 -19.17 8.36
CA THR A 33 -7.03 -20.00 8.71
C THR A 33 -6.79 -21.20 7.78
N LYS A 34 -7.79 -21.65 7.03
CA LYS A 34 -7.60 -22.71 6.02
C LYS A 34 -6.88 -22.22 4.76
N HIS A 35 -6.96 -20.92 4.45
CA HIS A 35 -6.19 -20.35 3.34
C HIS A 35 -4.71 -20.22 3.70
N ILE A 36 -4.41 -19.78 4.93
CA ILE A 36 -3.04 -19.56 5.39
C ILE A 36 -2.24 -20.87 5.50
N VAL A 37 -2.82 -21.93 6.08
CA VAL A 37 -2.12 -23.23 6.21
C VAL A 37 -1.95 -23.94 4.85
N LYS A 38 -2.89 -23.75 3.91
CA LYS A 38 -2.77 -24.29 2.55
C LYS A 38 -1.75 -23.53 1.71
N GLU A 39 -1.57 -22.24 1.99
CA GLU A 39 -0.61 -21.37 1.30
C GLU A 39 0.82 -21.59 1.82
N GLU A 40 1.01 -21.77 3.13
CA GLU A 40 2.31 -22.19 3.70
C GLU A 40 2.72 -23.61 3.24
N SER A 41 1.79 -24.57 3.21
CA SER A 41 2.08 -25.92 2.67
C SER A 41 2.49 -25.87 1.20
N LYS A 42 1.86 -25.01 0.38
CA LYS A 42 2.25 -24.80 -1.03
C LYS A 42 3.55 -24.00 -1.20
N ARG A 43 3.97 -23.24 -0.19
CA ARG A 43 5.22 -22.48 -0.19
C ARG A 43 6.40 -23.38 0.13
N VAL A 44 6.27 -24.24 1.14
CA VAL A 44 7.30 -25.24 1.52
C VAL A 44 7.52 -26.28 0.41
N GLU A 45 6.48 -26.69 -0.30
CA GLU A 45 6.61 -27.63 -1.42
C GLU A 45 7.24 -26.96 -2.66
N ARG A 46 7.00 -25.66 -2.89
CA ARG A 46 7.68 -24.90 -3.94
C ARG A 46 9.15 -24.63 -3.63
N GLU A 47 9.50 -24.37 -2.37
CA GLU A 47 10.90 -24.21 -1.96
C GLU A 47 11.69 -25.51 -2.12
N ARG A 48 11.12 -26.68 -1.77
CA ARG A 48 11.78 -27.97 -2.01
C ARG A 48 11.96 -28.31 -3.50
N VAL A 49 10.99 -27.97 -4.35
CA VAL A 49 11.11 -28.18 -5.80
C VAL A 49 12.16 -27.24 -6.41
N LEU A 50 12.29 -26.01 -5.88
CA LEU A 50 13.31 -25.06 -6.31
C LEU A 50 14.71 -25.49 -5.84
N GLU A 51 14.83 -25.97 -4.61
CA GLU A 51 16.11 -26.45 -4.05
C GLU A 51 16.62 -27.70 -4.79
N ASN A 52 15.73 -28.65 -5.11
CA ASN A 52 16.08 -29.81 -5.95
C ASN A 52 16.47 -29.40 -7.39
N ARG A 53 15.83 -28.38 -7.98
CA ARG A 53 16.20 -27.85 -9.31
C ARG A 53 17.56 -27.15 -9.30
N VAL A 54 17.91 -26.47 -8.21
CA VAL A 54 19.21 -25.81 -8.04
C VAL A 54 20.31 -26.85 -7.87
N GLU A 55 20.04 -27.93 -7.15
CA GLU A 55 20.99 -29.05 -6.98
C GLU A 55 21.18 -29.86 -8.28
N GLU A 56 20.12 -30.05 -9.08
CA GLU A 56 20.22 -30.65 -10.42
C GLU A 56 20.99 -29.75 -11.39
N THR A 57 20.75 -28.43 -11.38
CA THR A 57 21.47 -27.49 -12.26
C THR A 57 22.95 -27.32 -11.88
N MET A 58 23.32 -27.37 -10.60
CA MET A 58 24.73 -27.39 -10.17
C MET A 58 25.44 -28.71 -10.55
N ASN A 59 24.73 -29.84 -10.49
CA ASN A 59 25.29 -31.13 -10.91
C ASN A 59 25.41 -31.26 -12.45
N GLU A 60 24.53 -30.60 -13.21
CA GLU A 60 24.66 -30.49 -14.67
C GLU A 60 25.75 -29.49 -15.10
N THR A 61 25.96 -28.38 -14.40
CA THR A 61 27.05 -27.44 -14.74
C THR A 61 28.44 -28.05 -14.52
N VAL A 62 28.61 -28.88 -13.48
CA VAL A 62 29.90 -29.58 -13.23
C VAL A 62 30.17 -30.69 -14.25
N LYS A 63 29.13 -31.30 -14.85
CA LYS A 63 29.30 -32.29 -15.94
C LYS A 63 29.53 -31.67 -17.31
N THR A 64 29.01 -30.46 -17.55
CA THR A 64 28.99 -29.86 -18.90
C THR A 64 30.30 -29.16 -19.27
N GLU A 65 31.16 -28.80 -18.31
CA GLU A 65 32.50 -28.25 -18.60
C GLU A 65 33.51 -29.29 -19.13
N THR A 66 33.17 -30.59 -19.17
CA THR A 66 34.09 -31.62 -19.68
C THR A 66 33.83 -32.06 -21.13
N MET A 67 32.79 -31.58 -21.80
CA MET A 67 32.51 -31.96 -23.20
C MET A 67 31.96 -30.77 -24.01
N MET A 68 32.83 -29.82 -24.34
CA MET A 68 32.66 -29.13 -25.62
C MET A 68 32.86 -30.17 -26.73
N THR A 69 31.86 -30.37 -27.59
CA THR A 69 31.89 -30.16 -29.06
C THR A 69 30.64 -30.84 -29.66
N GLU A 70 30.06 -30.17 -30.67
CA GLU A 70 29.05 -30.64 -31.63
C GLU A 70 27.57 -30.25 -31.38
N ASN A 71 27.19 -29.20 -32.11
CA ASN A 71 25.94 -29.00 -32.86
C ASN A 71 24.60 -29.38 -32.22
N LYS A 72 23.83 -28.35 -31.83
CA LYS A 72 22.44 -28.19 -32.27
C LYS A 72 21.91 -26.78 -31.94
N GLU A 73 21.61 -26.01 -32.98
CA GLU A 73 20.58 -24.96 -32.91
C GLU A 73 19.23 -25.65 -32.67
N GLU A 74 18.54 -25.36 -31.57
CA GLU A 74 17.10 -25.58 -31.43
C GLU A 74 16.55 -24.72 -30.25
N ASP A 75 15.70 -23.75 -30.63
CA ASP A 75 14.61 -23.10 -29.91
C ASP A 75 14.75 -22.68 -28.43
N ILE A 76 15.22 -21.44 -28.23
CA ILE A 76 15.07 -20.67 -26.97
C ILE A 76 13.93 -19.62 -27.08
N SER A 77 13.27 -19.51 -28.23
CA SER A 77 12.38 -18.37 -28.53
C SER A 77 11.01 -18.37 -27.84
N SER A 78 10.48 -19.52 -27.38
CA SER A 78 9.09 -19.60 -26.92
C SER A 78 8.88 -19.32 -25.42
N SER A 79 9.89 -19.54 -24.58
CA SER A 79 9.74 -19.37 -23.12
C SER A 79 9.75 -17.90 -22.67
N SER A 80 10.43 -17.03 -23.42
CA SER A 80 10.56 -15.60 -23.08
C SER A 80 9.32 -14.78 -23.47
N SER A 81 8.60 -15.17 -24.52
CA SER A 81 7.36 -14.49 -24.94
C SER A 81 6.22 -14.70 -23.94
N ASP A 82 6.09 -15.92 -23.42
CA ASP A 82 5.00 -16.30 -22.52
C ASP A 82 5.12 -15.61 -21.15
N LEU A 83 6.35 -15.49 -20.63
CA LEU A 83 6.63 -14.76 -19.38
C LEU A 83 6.35 -13.25 -19.49
N ASN A 84 6.70 -12.65 -20.63
CA ASN A 84 6.43 -11.24 -20.87
C ASN A 84 4.92 -10.97 -20.96
N GLN A 85 4.18 -11.87 -21.60
CA GLN A 85 2.73 -11.77 -21.69
C GLN A 85 2.05 -11.94 -20.31
N GLU A 86 2.48 -12.90 -19.49
CA GLU A 86 1.97 -13.09 -18.12
C GLU A 86 2.22 -11.83 -17.26
N LEU A 87 3.40 -11.23 -17.37
CA LEU A 87 3.75 -10.02 -16.65
C LEU A 87 2.89 -8.83 -17.07
N GLU A 88 2.69 -8.62 -18.37
CA GLU A 88 1.80 -7.56 -18.88
C GLU A 88 0.36 -7.73 -18.42
N GLU A 89 -0.17 -8.95 -18.49
CA GLU A 89 -1.52 -9.27 -17.99
C GLU A 89 -1.63 -8.97 -16.48
N ARG A 90 -0.57 -9.29 -15.73
CA ARG A 90 -0.50 -9.01 -14.30
C ARG A 90 -0.48 -7.51 -14.02
N LEU A 91 0.35 -6.72 -14.71
CA LEU A 91 0.36 -5.26 -14.55
C LEU A 91 -1.01 -4.64 -14.90
N LYS A 92 -1.64 -5.11 -15.98
CA LYS A 92 -2.98 -4.67 -16.38
C LYS A 92 -4.05 -5.02 -15.34
N SER A 93 -3.89 -6.13 -14.63
CA SER A 93 -4.78 -6.49 -13.52
C SER A 93 -4.63 -5.54 -12.33
N LEU A 94 -3.42 -5.00 -12.09
CA LEU A 94 -3.15 -4.06 -11.01
C LEU A 94 -3.87 -2.73 -11.20
N GLU A 95 -4.10 -2.28 -12.43
CA GLU A 95 -4.89 -1.07 -12.73
C GLU A 95 -6.30 -1.11 -12.09
N LYS A 96 -6.83 -2.29 -11.79
CA LYS A 96 -8.14 -2.45 -11.11
C LYS A 96 -8.05 -2.43 -9.59
N VAL A 97 -6.90 -2.78 -9.03
CA VAL A 97 -6.70 -2.98 -7.59
C VAL A 97 -6.04 -1.77 -6.95
N VAL A 98 -4.99 -1.26 -7.59
CA VAL A 98 -4.17 -0.14 -7.11
C VAL A 98 -4.97 1.14 -6.82
N PRO A 99 -6.03 1.50 -7.59
CA PRO A 99 -6.87 2.67 -7.26
C PRO A 99 -7.49 2.63 -5.86
N ASN A 100 -7.63 1.45 -5.24
CA ASN A 100 -8.20 1.33 -3.89
C ASN A 100 -7.26 1.88 -2.79
N PHE A 101 -5.98 2.07 -3.10
CA PHE A 101 -5.02 2.72 -2.18
C PHE A 101 -5.04 4.24 -2.28
N PHE A 102 -5.76 4.79 -3.26
CA PHE A 102 -5.87 6.23 -3.47
C PHE A 102 -7.16 6.78 -2.84
N VAL A 103 -7.00 7.92 -2.20
CA VAL A 103 -8.07 8.75 -1.67
C VAL A 103 -8.21 10.00 -2.52
N LYS A 104 -9.36 10.68 -2.39
CA LYS A 104 -9.61 11.94 -3.08
C LYS A 104 -9.51 13.09 -2.10
N ILE A 105 -8.69 14.08 -2.41
CA ILE A 105 -8.64 15.36 -1.71
C ILE A 105 -9.41 16.37 -2.56
N GLN A 106 -10.44 16.98 -2.01
CA GLN A 106 -11.24 18.00 -2.68
C GLN A 106 -10.75 19.39 -2.28
N GLU A 107 -10.47 20.23 -3.27
CA GLU A 107 -10.18 21.66 -3.13
C GLU A 107 -11.20 22.42 -4.00
N GLY A 108 -12.16 23.12 -3.37
CA GLY A 108 -13.27 23.73 -4.09
C GLY A 108 -14.06 22.70 -4.93
N ILE A 109 -13.99 22.81 -6.25
CA ILE A 109 -14.61 21.87 -7.22
C ILE A 109 -13.63 20.84 -7.80
N ILE A 110 -12.34 20.97 -7.51
CA ILE A 110 -11.27 20.12 -8.05
C ILE A 110 -11.01 18.96 -7.09
N TYR A 111 -10.67 17.80 -7.64
CA TYR A 111 -10.23 16.64 -6.88
C TYR A 111 -8.77 16.32 -7.22
N HIS A 112 -7.99 16.00 -6.20
CA HIS A 112 -6.60 15.59 -6.27
C HIS A 112 -6.49 14.16 -5.77
N PRO A 113 -5.88 13.23 -6.55
CA PRO A 113 -5.58 11.91 -6.05
C PRO A 113 -4.45 11.98 -5.03
N ALA A 114 -4.56 11.18 -3.98
CA ALA A 114 -3.52 11.08 -2.98
C ALA A 114 -3.42 9.63 -2.47
N LEU A 115 -2.21 9.16 -2.20
CA LEU A 115 -1.94 7.80 -1.79
C LEU A 115 -2.04 7.67 -0.26
N LEU A 116 -2.82 6.71 0.23
CA LEU A 116 -2.77 6.35 1.66
C LEU A 116 -1.43 5.67 1.96
N PHE A 117 -0.57 6.35 2.71
CA PHE A 117 0.83 5.95 2.86
C PHE A 117 1.09 5.26 4.20
N LYS A 118 1.06 6.00 5.31
CA LYS A 118 1.34 5.44 6.64
C LYS A 118 0.14 5.57 7.55
N VAL A 119 -0.12 4.53 8.35
CA VAL A 119 -1.17 4.54 9.37
C VAL A 119 -0.65 3.88 10.64
N TYR A 120 -0.58 4.64 11.73
CA TYR A 120 -0.13 4.10 13.02
C TYR A 120 -0.82 4.75 14.22
N GLY A 121 -0.89 4.00 15.32
CA GLY A 121 -1.47 4.48 16.57
C GLY A 121 -0.55 5.46 17.31
N THR A 122 -1.14 6.48 17.91
CA THR A 122 -0.48 7.47 18.78
C THR A 122 -1.29 7.66 20.06
N ALA A 123 -0.74 8.37 21.05
CA ALA A 123 -1.46 8.69 22.28
C ALA A 123 -2.74 9.54 22.05
N LYS A 124 -2.80 10.31 20.96
CA LYS A 124 -3.94 11.21 20.65
C LYS A 124 -5.00 10.55 19.76
N GLY A 125 -4.70 9.39 19.18
CA GLY A 125 -5.53 8.70 18.18
C GLY A 125 -4.67 7.99 17.14
N THR A 126 -5.20 7.75 15.96
CA THR A 126 -4.44 7.21 14.82
C THR A 126 -3.90 8.35 13.98
N SER A 127 -2.60 8.32 13.71
CA SER A 127 -1.93 9.18 12.73
C SER A 127 -2.10 8.56 11.35
N ILE A 128 -2.63 9.33 10.40
CA ILE A 128 -2.76 8.97 8.99
C ILE A 128 -1.94 9.94 8.17
N HIS A 129 -1.06 9.40 7.34
CA HIS A 129 -0.22 10.12 6.40
C HIS A 129 -0.65 9.77 4.97
N ILE A 130 -0.86 10.80 4.17
CA ILE A 130 -1.37 10.69 2.81
C ILE A 130 -0.43 11.48 1.90
N LEU A 131 0.08 10.84 0.86
CA LEU A 131 1.02 11.45 -0.07
C LEU A 131 0.32 11.98 -1.31
N THR A 132 0.66 13.20 -1.74
CA THR A 132 0.20 13.78 -3.01
C THR A 132 1.31 14.61 -3.65
N PHE A 133 1.24 14.82 -4.97
CA PHE A 133 2.11 15.75 -5.67
C PHE A 133 1.50 17.15 -5.83
N SER A 134 0.23 17.33 -5.43
CA SER A 134 -0.47 18.60 -5.58
C SER A 134 -0.23 19.52 -4.39
N SER A 135 0.01 20.80 -4.68
CA SER A 135 -0.09 21.88 -3.69
C SER A 135 -1.52 22.42 -3.68
N MET A 136 -2.06 22.69 -2.50
CA MET A 136 -3.46 23.11 -2.29
C MET A 136 -3.56 24.12 -1.14
N GLU A 137 -4.68 24.80 -1.04
CA GLU A 137 -5.07 25.62 0.11
C GLU A 137 -5.53 24.73 1.27
N TRP A 138 -4.57 24.25 2.07
CA TRP A 138 -4.74 23.23 3.10
C TRP A 138 -5.90 23.47 4.09
N LYS A 139 -6.19 24.75 4.39
CA LYS A 139 -7.29 25.14 5.29
C LYS A 139 -8.67 24.76 4.76
N PHE A 140 -8.82 24.63 3.44
CA PHE A 140 -10.12 24.46 2.78
C PHE A 140 -10.32 23.08 2.15
N ILE A 141 -9.33 22.18 2.25
CA ILE A 141 -9.44 20.86 1.65
C ILE A 141 -10.34 19.91 2.46
N LYS A 142 -10.93 18.95 1.74
CA LYS A 142 -11.67 17.81 2.31
C LYS A 142 -11.14 16.50 1.75
N THR A 143 -10.71 15.59 2.60
CA THR A 143 -10.16 14.29 2.19
C THR A 143 -11.19 13.17 2.38
N PHE A 144 -11.47 12.44 1.32
CA PHE A 144 -12.45 11.35 1.27
C PHE A 144 -11.73 9.99 1.30
N LEU A 145 -11.62 9.38 2.48
CA LEU A 145 -11.08 8.02 2.63
C LEU A 145 -12.04 6.94 2.12
N SER A 146 -13.34 7.17 2.28
CA SER A 146 -14.40 6.30 1.75
C SER A 146 -15.69 7.10 1.62
N ARG A 147 -16.72 6.51 0.99
CA ARG A 147 -18.03 7.15 0.76
C ARG A 147 -18.70 7.73 2.02
N ARG A 148 -18.25 7.36 3.23
CA ARG A 148 -18.84 7.80 4.51
C ARG A 148 -17.85 8.48 5.46
N LYS A 149 -16.57 8.54 5.11
CA LYS A 149 -15.53 9.08 5.99
C LYS A 149 -14.81 10.21 5.28
N VAL A 150 -15.04 11.41 5.79
CA VAL A 150 -14.48 12.66 5.28
C VAL A 150 -13.69 13.33 6.39
N PHE A 151 -12.47 13.73 6.09
CA PHE A 151 -11.66 14.57 6.96
C PHE A 151 -11.67 15.99 6.43
N SER A 152 -12.09 16.92 7.28
CA SER A 152 -11.94 18.35 7.07
C SER A 152 -10.60 18.79 7.64
N GLU A 153 -9.87 19.64 6.91
CA GLU A 153 -8.69 20.37 7.36
C GLU A 153 -7.60 19.48 8.02
N PRO A 154 -6.46 19.24 7.37
CA PRO A 154 -5.39 18.41 7.92
C PRO A 154 -4.85 18.98 9.23
N ASP A 155 -4.28 18.14 10.08
CA ASP A 155 -3.62 18.61 11.30
C ASP A 155 -2.28 19.27 10.96
N ARG A 156 -1.53 18.64 10.04
CA ARG A 156 -0.25 19.14 9.54
C ARG A 156 -0.05 18.78 8.07
N VAL A 157 0.72 19.59 7.37
CA VAL A 157 1.19 19.26 6.02
C VAL A 157 2.68 19.53 5.92
N PHE A 158 3.40 18.58 5.32
CA PHE A 158 4.83 18.64 5.13
C PHE A 158 5.19 18.57 3.65
N PHE A 159 6.17 19.36 3.23
CA PHE A 159 6.78 19.29 1.91
C PHE A 159 8.09 18.51 1.99
N CYS A 160 8.20 17.43 1.22
CA CYS A 160 9.29 16.46 1.32
C CYS A 160 10.23 16.53 0.11
N SER A 161 11.43 15.96 0.28
CA SER A 161 12.32 15.61 -0.82
C SER A 161 11.57 14.75 -1.85
N GLY A 162 11.82 14.99 -3.14
CA GLY A 162 11.07 14.33 -4.21
C GLY A 162 9.69 14.94 -4.50
N GLY A 163 9.46 16.20 -4.09
CA GLY A 163 8.31 17.01 -4.49
C GLY A 163 6.95 16.45 -4.08
N VAL A 164 6.94 15.51 -3.14
CA VAL A 164 5.73 14.97 -2.54
C VAL A 164 5.37 15.78 -1.31
N VAL A 165 4.07 15.94 -1.13
CA VAL A 165 3.45 16.52 0.05
C VAL A 165 2.89 15.40 0.91
N ASP A 166 3.27 15.38 2.19
CA ASP A 166 2.65 14.54 3.22
C ASP A 166 1.55 15.31 3.95
N VAL A 167 0.32 14.83 3.84
CA VAL A 167 -0.85 15.38 4.50
C VAL A 167 -1.20 14.50 5.69
N ASN A 168 -1.09 15.06 6.90
CA ASN A 168 -1.29 14.35 8.15
C ASN A 168 -2.65 14.64 8.79
N TYR A 169 -3.28 13.60 9.29
CA TYR A 169 -4.50 13.65 10.11
C TYR A 169 -4.31 12.83 11.39
N VAL A 170 -4.76 13.35 12.53
CA VAL A 170 -4.82 12.66 13.82
C VAL A 170 -6.27 12.52 14.25
N ILE A 171 -6.73 11.28 14.30
CA ILE A 171 -8.17 10.97 14.39
C ILE A 171 -8.44 9.84 15.37
N LYS A 172 -9.61 9.83 15.98
CA LYS A 172 -9.99 8.78 16.94
C LYS A 172 -10.64 7.59 16.22
N GLY A 173 -10.38 6.37 16.69
CA GLY A 173 -11.05 5.14 16.22
C GLY A 173 -10.18 4.20 15.38
N ILE A 174 -10.82 3.23 14.71
CA ILE A 174 -10.16 2.23 13.86
C ILE A 174 -10.18 2.73 12.41
N TRP A 175 -9.04 2.59 11.74
CA TRP A 175 -8.71 3.24 10.46
C TRP A 175 -8.15 2.23 9.44
N PRO A 176 -8.14 2.57 8.14
CA PRO A 176 -7.77 1.63 7.09
C PRO A 176 -6.36 1.09 7.30
N PRO A 177 -6.08 -0.12 6.78
CA PRO A 177 -4.74 -0.68 6.85
C PRO A 177 -3.75 0.23 6.12
N GLU A 178 -2.52 0.20 6.58
CA GLU A 178 -1.39 0.72 5.83
C GLU A 178 -1.29 0.03 4.47
N ILE A 179 -0.78 0.75 3.47
CA ILE A 179 -0.51 0.18 2.16
C ILE A 179 0.55 -0.93 2.25
N PRO A 180 0.37 -2.07 1.56
CA PRO A 180 1.43 -3.06 1.42
C PRO A 180 2.66 -2.46 0.73
N ARG A 181 3.85 -2.90 1.12
CA ARG A 181 5.13 -2.35 0.66
C ARG A 181 6.02 -3.47 0.17
N GLY A 182 6.75 -3.23 -0.91
CA GLY A 182 7.65 -4.22 -1.49
C GLY A 182 8.68 -3.55 -2.38
N SER A 183 9.80 -4.22 -2.64
CA SER A 183 10.79 -3.72 -3.59
C SER A 183 10.25 -3.87 -5.02
N VAL A 184 10.82 -3.07 -5.93
CA VAL A 184 10.68 -3.24 -7.37
C VAL A 184 12.08 -3.46 -7.93
N ASP A 185 12.29 -4.59 -8.61
CA ASP A 185 13.62 -4.95 -9.12
C ASP A 185 13.91 -4.25 -10.45
N SER A 186 12.93 -4.25 -11.37
CA SER A 186 13.08 -3.64 -12.70
C SER A 186 11.76 -3.26 -13.36
N VAL A 187 10.68 -4.02 -13.14
CA VAL A 187 9.38 -3.79 -13.78
C VAL A 187 8.28 -3.58 -12.75
N GLY A 188 7.40 -2.61 -13.00
CA GLY A 188 6.25 -2.30 -12.15
C GLY A 188 5.17 -1.50 -12.88
N LEU A 189 4.21 -1.00 -12.10
CA LEU A 189 3.16 -0.11 -12.56
C LEU A 189 3.42 1.30 -12.01
N LEU A 190 3.61 2.28 -12.91
CA LEU A 190 3.64 3.70 -12.57
C LEU A 190 2.22 4.26 -12.62
N VAL A 191 1.79 4.83 -11.49
CA VAL A 191 0.50 5.50 -11.33
C VAL A 191 0.71 6.99 -11.30
N ILE A 192 0.18 7.67 -12.30
CA ILE A 192 0.37 9.10 -12.55
C ILE A 192 -0.92 9.81 -12.14
N PRO A 193 -0.91 10.55 -11.02
CA PRO A 193 -2.08 11.33 -10.61
C PRO A 193 -2.27 12.51 -11.55
N GLU A 194 -3.46 12.62 -12.11
CA GLU A 194 -3.83 13.70 -13.02
C GLU A 194 -4.78 14.70 -12.35
N GLU A 195 -4.91 15.86 -12.97
CA GLU A 195 -5.90 16.86 -12.57
C GLU A 195 -7.32 16.26 -12.60
N LYS A 196 -8.21 16.77 -11.73
CA LYS A 196 -9.61 16.31 -11.59
C LYS A 196 -9.78 14.91 -11.00
N GLY A 197 -8.73 14.34 -10.41
CA GLY A 197 -8.85 13.16 -9.56
C GLY A 197 -8.86 11.84 -10.34
N THR A 198 -8.36 11.86 -11.58
CA THR A 198 -8.10 10.66 -12.39
C THR A 198 -6.70 10.12 -12.13
N LEU A 199 -6.52 8.84 -12.41
CA LEU A 199 -5.23 8.16 -12.37
C LEU A 199 -4.95 7.62 -13.77
N ARG A 200 -3.78 7.94 -14.31
CA ARG A 200 -3.25 7.29 -15.49
C ARG A 200 -2.23 6.24 -15.09
N PHE A 201 -2.16 5.18 -15.88
CA PHE A 201 -1.26 4.06 -15.65
C PHE A 201 -0.26 3.97 -16.78
N ALA A 202 0.98 3.67 -16.44
CA ALA A 202 2.06 3.37 -17.36
C ALA A 202 2.91 2.23 -16.79
N ASN A 203 3.61 1.51 -17.65
CA ASN A 203 4.58 0.54 -17.18
C ASN A 203 5.81 1.29 -16.65
N PHE A 204 6.32 0.83 -15.51
CA PHE A 204 7.63 1.24 -14.99
C PHE A 204 8.64 0.17 -15.39
N ASP A 205 9.73 0.59 -16.02
CA ASP A 205 10.80 -0.28 -16.54
C ASP A 205 12.17 0.06 -15.92
N GLY A 206 12.14 0.68 -14.74
CA GLY A 206 13.33 1.20 -14.05
C GLY A 206 13.61 2.68 -14.34
N ASN A 207 12.92 3.28 -15.32
CA ASN A 207 13.08 4.69 -15.66
C ASN A 207 11.88 5.53 -15.21
N CYS A 208 12.16 6.68 -14.61
CA CYS A 208 11.15 7.66 -14.25
C CYS A 208 10.96 8.69 -15.37
N THR A 209 10.08 8.38 -16.32
CA THR A 209 9.70 9.32 -17.39
C THR A 209 8.75 10.41 -16.88
N GLU A 210 7.95 10.09 -15.87
CA GLU A 210 6.92 10.95 -15.32
C GLU A 210 6.88 10.88 -13.80
N ASN A 211 6.28 11.89 -13.17
CA ASN A 211 6.08 11.90 -11.72
C ASN A 211 4.90 11.01 -11.34
N GLY A 212 5.08 10.16 -10.33
CA GLY A 212 4.02 9.24 -9.93
C GLY A 212 4.42 8.27 -8.83
N PHE A 213 3.50 7.36 -8.51
CA PHE A 213 3.68 6.31 -7.52
C PHE A 213 3.96 4.98 -8.22
N VAL A 214 4.98 4.27 -7.79
CA VAL A 214 5.39 2.99 -8.40
C VAL A 214 4.92 1.84 -7.54
N PHE A 215 4.30 0.85 -8.17
CA PHE A 215 3.88 -0.41 -7.57
C PHE A 215 4.61 -1.57 -8.22
N ASN A 216 5.03 -2.55 -7.43
CA ASN A 216 5.62 -3.77 -7.97
C ASN A 216 4.55 -4.69 -8.59
N PRO A 217 4.93 -5.77 -9.31
CA PRO A 217 3.98 -6.71 -9.89
C PRO A 217 3.11 -7.46 -8.85
N GLY A 218 3.47 -7.41 -7.57
CA GLY A 218 2.66 -7.87 -6.44
C GLY A 218 1.53 -6.93 -6.05
N GLY A 219 1.50 -5.70 -6.58
CA GLY A 219 0.58 -4.65 -6.16
C GLY A 219 0.99 -3.93 -4.87
N GLU A 220 2.24 -4.09 -4.46
CA GLU A 220 2.80 -3.45 -3.28
C GLU A 220 3.44 -2.12 -3.68
N PHE A 221 3.33 -1.10 -2.83
CA PHE A 221 3.94 0.19 -3.06
C PHE A 221 5.46 0.09 -2.95
N ALA A 222 6.15 0.48 -4.03
CA ALA A 222 7.59 0.32 -4.16
C ALA A 222 8.37 1.62 -4.08
N GLY A 223 7.73 2.77 -4.33
CA GLY A 223 8.37 4.07 -4.25
C GLY A 223 7.66 5.12 -5.10
N ILE A 224 8.35 6.24 -5.35
CA ILE A 224 7.87 7.31 -6.22
C ILE A 224 8.87 7.59 -7.33
N CYS A 225 8.34 8.03 -8.47
CA CYS A 225 9.10 8.72 -9.48
C CYS A 225 8.91 10.22 -9.30
N PHE A 226 10.00 10.97 -9.20
CA PHE A 226 9.95 12.43 -9.23
C PHE A 226 11.19 13.04 -9.88
N GLY A 227 10.99 13.96 -10.81
CA GLY A 227 12.08 14.72 -11.44
C GLY A 227 13.10 13.82 -12.13
N GLY A 228 12.65 12.73 -12.77
CA GLY A 228 13.51 11.77 -13.44
C GLY A 228 14.20 10.75 -12.52
N LYS A 229 13.95 10.77 -11.21
CA LYS A 229 14.57 9.88 -10.23
C LYS A 229 13.55 8.98 -9.56
N PHE A 230 13.93 7.72 -9.38
CA PHE A 230 13.20 6.78 -8.55
C PHE A 230 13.66 6.91 -7.10
N ILE A 231 12.72 7.05 -6.18
CA ILE A 231 12.96 7.09 -4.73
C ILE A 231 12.19 5.92 -4.14
N ASP A 232 12.92 4.96 -3.57
CA ASP A 232 12.33 3.73 -3.05
C ASP A 232 11.48 3.96 -1.80
N TYR A 233 10.56 3.03 -1.54
CA TYR A 233 9.67 3.12 -0.39
C TYR A 233 10.46 3.16 0.93
N SER A 234 11.58 2.45 1.07
CA SER A 234 12.32 2.39 2.33
C SER A 234 12.90 3.77 2.71
N ALA A 235 13.42 4.50 1.72
CA ALA A 235 13.84 5.88 1.85
C ALA A 235 12.64 6.75 2.29
N LEU A 236 11.53 6.76 1.53
CA LEU A 236 10.33 7.53 1.89
C LEU A 236 9.81 7.21 3.30
N TYR A 237 9.90 5.94 3.69
CA TYR A 237 9.44 5.49 5.00
C TYR A 237 10.34 5.98 6.14
N SER A 238 11.64 6.12 5.90
CA SER A 238 12.58 6.65 6.87
C SER A 238 12.59 8.18 6.94
N GLU A 239 12.16 8.87 5.88
CA GLU A 239 12.27 10.33 5.77
C GLU A 239 10.98 11.07 6.12
N ILE A 240 9.81 10.51 5.82
CA ILE A 240 8.54 11.20 6.01
C ILE A 240 7.92 10.84 7.37
N PRO A 241 7.47 11.79 8.19
CA PRO A 241 7.52 13.25 7.98
C PRO A 241 8.81 13.90 8.49
N ASP A 242 9.67 13.18 9.22
CA ASP A 242 10.70 13.76 10.10
C ASP A 242 11.76 14.62 9.38
N LYS A 243 12.05 14.37 8.10
CA LYS A 243 12.99 15.15 7.28
C LYS A 243 12.30 16.15 6.35
N CYS A 244 10.98 16.27 6.42
CA CYS A 244 10.21 17.16 5.56
C CYS A 244 10.02 18.54 6.21
N GLN A 245 9.84 19.57 5.38
CA GLN A 245 9.55 20.92 5.85
C GLN A 245 8.07 21.03 6.21
N LEU A 246 7.75 21.44 7.44
CA LEU A 246 6.37 21.80 7.82
C LEU A 246 5.94 23.04 7.03
N ILE A 247 4.84 22.93 6.30
CA ILE A 247 4.27 24.01 5.47
C ILE A 247 2.88 24.45 5.91
N TYR A 248 2.21 23.67 6.77
CA TYR A 248 0.93 24.03 7.36
C TYR A 248 0.71 23.28 8.68
N GLU A 249 0.17 23.96 9.69
CA GLU A 249 -0.31 23.35 10.94
C GLU A 249 -1.65 23.98 11.33
N LYS A 250 -2.60 23.11 11.70
CA LYS A 250 -3.95 23.51 12.07
C LYS A 250 -3.97 24.34 13.35
N GLY A 251 -4.63 25.50 13.28
CA GLY A 251 -4.87 26.35 14.43
C GLY A 251 -3.72 27.29 14.79
N GLU A 252 -2.58 27.21 14.12
CA GLU A 252 -1.58 28.29 14.14
C GLU A 252 -1.94 29.33 13.06
N GLY A 253 -2.03 30.61 13.45
CA GLY A 253 -2.43 31.73 12.59
C GLY A 253 -1.41 32.12 11.51
N ASN A 254 -0.66 31.16 10.98
CA ASN A 254 0.15 31.35 9.79
C ASN A 254 -0.72 30.95 8.61
N ASP A 255 -1.44 31.93 8.05
CA ASP A 255 -2.09 31.80 6.76
C ASP A 255 -1.06 31.25 5.75
N GLY A 256 -1.27 29.99 5.36
CA GLY A 256 -0.36 29.16 4.59
C GLY A 256 -0.25 29.57 3.13
N ASP A 257 0.11 30.83 2.90
CA ASP A 257 0.39 31.38 1.58
C ASP A 257 1.89 31.34 1.32
N ILE A 258 2.43 30.12 1.20
CA ILE A 258 3.70 29.92 0.49
C ILE A 258 3.34 29.37 -0.89
N GLN A 259 2.60 30.16 -1.67
CA GLN A 259 2.67 30.04 -3.11
C GLN A 259 4.10 30.37 -3.55
N SER A 260 4.70 29.40 -4.24
CA SER A 260 5.94 29.48 -5.03
C SER A 260 6.52 30.90 -5.18
N LYS A 261 7.59 31.19 -4.45
CA LYS A 261 8.57 32.16 -4.95
C LYS A 261 9.41 31.46 -6.01
N ASN A 262 9.18 31.86 -7.27
CA ASN A 262 10.08 31.63 -8.39
C ASN A 262 11.49 32.16 -8.09
#